data_AF-A0A2E0DTQ3-F1
#
_entry.id   AF-A0A2E0DTQ3-F1
#
_cell.length_a   1.000
_cell.length_b   1.000
_cell.length_c   1.000
_cell.angle_alpha   90.00
_cell.angle_beta   90.00
_cell.angle_gamma   90.00
#
_symmetry.space_group_name_H-M   'P 1'
#
loop_
_entity.id
_entity.type
_entity.pdbx_description
1 polymer ?
#
loop_
_entity_poly.entity_id
_entity_poly.type
_entity_poly.pdbx_seq_one_letter_code
_entity_poly.pdbx_strand_id
1 'polypeptide(L)'
;MGAKVSKAKRPKRRWIGITIPASIQTKQELLAAIESSNLSEYQIKLYDTYFSNTDAAAKTRFAFNIEDDVGIAIICVLLSEYRGVRSYLASKDNLEFTSISSSGKIRLVRERMGLSKPARR
;
A
#
# COMPACT_ATOMS: atom_id res chain seq x y z
N MET A 1 -31.25 -1.65 4.33
CA MET A 1 -30.28 -1.21 3.29
C MET A 1 -30.08 0.29 3.39
N GLY A 2 -28.93 0.76 3.89
CA GLY A 2 -28.64 2.19 3.97
C GLY A 2 -28.45 2.79 2.58
N ALA A 3 -29.06 3.95 2.31
CA ALA A 3 -28.92 4.64 1.04
C ALA A 3 -27.42 4.87 0.73
N LYS A 4 -26.99 4.53 -0.49
CA LYS A 4 -25.62 4.76 -0.94
C LYS A 4 -25.32 6.26 -0.86
N VAL A 5 -24.39 6.62 0.03
CA VAL A 5 -23.90 7.99 0.20
C VAL A 5 -23.54 8.60 -1.16
N SER A 6 -23.99 9.84 -1.41
CA SER A 6 -23.73 10.55 -2.67
C SER A 6 -22.23 10.74 -2.91
N LYS A 7 -21.81 10.88 -4.17
CA LYS A 7 -20.37 11.06 -4.50
C LYS A 7 -19.70 12.21 -3.75
N ALA A 8 -20.45 13.28 -3.46
CA ALA A 8 -19.97 14.44 -2.73
C ALA A 8 -19.72 14.14 -1.25
N LYS A 9 -20.59 13.33 -0.63
CA LYS A 9 -20.53 13.00 0.81
C LYS A 9 -19.56 11.85 1.15
N ARG A 10 -19.00 11.14 0.15
CA ARG A 10 -18.05 10.05 0.40
C ARG A 10 -16.66 10.59 0.79
N PRO A 11 -16.00 9.97 1.79
CA PRO A 11 -14.62 10.34 2.15
C PRO A 11 -13.68 10.25 0.94
N LYS A 12 -12.86 11.27 0.74
CA LYS A 12 -11.83 11.27 -0.30
C LYS A 12 -10.65 10.43 0.17
N ARG A 13 -10.08 9.65 -0.74
CA ARG A 13 -9.02 8.67 -0.44
C ARG A 13 -7.83 8.79 -1.39
N ARG A 14 -6.70 8.25 -0.95
CA ARG A 14 -5.50 8.04 -1.76
C ARG A 14 -5.02 6.60 -1.63
N TRP A 15 -4.49 6.10 -2.73
CA TRP A 15 -3.91 4.78 -2.84
C TRP A 15 -2.41 4.93 -2.91
N ILE A 16 -1.68 4.12 -2.14
CA ILE A 16 -0.23 4.18 -2.04
C ILE A 16 0.31 2.76 -2.20
N GLY A 17 1.20 2.56 -3.17
CA GLY A 17 2.03 1.37 -3.29
C GLY A 17 3.22 1.49 -2.34
N ILE A 18 3.44 0.47 -1.52
CA ILE A 18 4.52 0.40 -0.54
C ILE A 18 5.34 -0.88 -0.73
N THR A 19 6.63 -0.83 -0.37
CA THR A 19 7.44 -2.02 -0.15
C THR A 19 7.13 -2.63 1.21
N ILE A 20 7.37 -3.93 1.35
CA ILE A 20 7.21 -4.70 2.58
C ILE A 20 8.52 -5.46 2.83
N PRO A 21 9.04 -5.54 4.06
CA PRO A 21 10.22 -6.33 4.37
C PRO A 21 10.06 -7.81 3.97
N ALA A 22 11.16 -8.44 3.55
CA ALA A 22 11.19 -9.87 3.20
C ALA A 22 10.80 -10.79 4.37
N SER A 23 10.93 -10.32 5.61
CA SER A 23 10.54 -11.06 6.81
C SER A 23 9.03 -11.28 6.93
N ILE A 24 8.21 -10.47 6.25
CA ILE A 24 6.76 -10.56 6.29
C ILE A 24 6.29 -11.44 5.13
N GLN A 25 5.70 -12.57 5.48
CA GLN A 25 5.22 -13.59 4.53
C GLN A 25 3.71 -13.81 4.62
N THR A 26 3.04 -13.23 5.62
CA THR A 26 1.58 -13.32 5.78
C THR A 26 0.91 -11.97 5.90
N LYS A 27 -0.40 -11.93 5.59
CA LYS A 27 -1.20 -10.71 5.69
C LYS A 27 -1.34 -10.27 7.15
N GLN A 28 -1.40 -11.23 8.07
CA GLN A 28 -1.51 -11.01 9.50
C GLN A 28 -0.24 -10.35 10.05
N GLU A 29 0.95 -10.83 9.67
CA GLU A 29 2.22 -10.18 10.01
C GLU A 29 2.28 -8.75 9.49
N LEU A 30 1.84 -8.51 8.25
CA LEU A 30 1.81 -7.16 7.68
C LEU A 30 0.88 -6.23 8.46
N LEU A 31 -0.28 -6.71 8.88
CA LEU A 31 -1.21 -5.93 9.70
C LEU A 31 -0.60 -5.63 11.07
N ALA A 32 0.01 -6.63 11.72
CA ALA A 32 0.70 -6.46 12.99
C ALA A 32 1.83 -5.42 12.90
N ALA A 33 2.64 -5.47 11.83
CA ALA A 33 3.73 -4.52 11.60
C ALA A 33 3.20 -3.07 11.36
N ILE A 34 2.09 -2.93 10.63
CA ILE A 34 1.43 -1.62 10.47
C ILE A 34 0.90 -1.12 11.82
N GLU A 35 0.28 -1.99 12.62
CA GLU A 35 -0.27 -1.67 13.93
C GLU A 35 0.79 -1.33 14.98
N SER A 36 1.98 -1.95 14.92
CA SER A 36 3.11 -1.63 15.81
C SER A 36 3.88 -0.38 15.40
N SER A 37 3.64 0.15 14.20
CA SER A 37 4.30 1.36 13.68
C SER A 37 3.45 2.62 13.89
N ASN A 38 4.02 3.80 13.64
CA ASN A 38 3.25 5.07 13.67
C ASN A 38 2.18 5.14 12.54
N LEU A 39 2.12 4.16 11.64
CA LEU A 39 1.03 4.05 10.69
C LEU A 39 -0.31 3.73 11.37
N SER A 40 -0.28 3.15 12.57
CA SER A 40 -1.47 2.85 13.39
C SER A 40 -2.31 4.08 13.74
N GLU A 41 -1.71 5.28 13.74
CA GLU A 41 -2.40 6.55 13.98
C GLU A 41 -3.36 6.93 12.84
N TYR A 42 -3.21 6.33 11.65
CA TYR A 42 -3.96 6.69 10.46
C TYR A 42 -4.99 5.62 10.09
N GLN A 43 -6.08 6.05 9.43
CA GLN A 43 -7.08 5.11 8.92
C GLN A 43 -6.61 4.41 7.63
N ILE A 44 -5.80 3.37 7.78
CA ILE A 44 -5.24 2.57 6.70
C ILE A 44 -6.13 1.36 6.40
N LYS A 45 -6.36 1.11 5.10
CA LYS A 45 -6.93 -0.14 4.62
C LYS A 45 -5.97 -0.83 3.68
N LEU A 46 -5.66 -2.09 3.97
CA LEU A 46 -4.82 -2.94 3.15
C LEU A 46 -5.61 -3.56 2.00
N TYR A 47 -5.06 -3.54 0.79
CA TYR A 47 -5.67 -4.10 -0.41
C TYR A 47 -4.82 -5.23 -0.99
N ASP A 48 -4.08 -4.95 -2.05
CA ASP A 48 -3.29 -5.96 -2.73
C ASP A 48 -2.01 -6.17 -1.95
N THR A 49 -1.60 -7.42 -1.79
CA THR A 49 -0.41 -7.84 -1.04
C THR A 49 0.28 -8.94 -1.80
N TYR A 50 1.57 -8.74 -2.07
CA TYR A 50 2.43 -9.66 -2.80
C TYR A 50 3.74 -9.79 -2.02
N PHE A 51 3.97 -10.94 -1.38
CA PHE A 51 5.19 -11.15 -0.57
C PHE A 51 6.44 -11.29 -1.45
N SER A 52 7.61 -11.21 -0.84
CA SER A 52 8.90 -11.12 -1.55
C SER A 52 9.11 -12.26 -2.56
N ASN A 53 8.65 -13.46 -2.21
CA ASN A 53 8.74 -14.69 -2.99
C ASN A 53 7.77 -14.79 -4.19
N THR A 54 6.92 -13.78 -4.43
CA THR A 54 5.93 -13.82 -5.52
C THR A 54 6.44 -13.18 -6.81
N ASP A 55 6.03 -13.71 -7.97
CA ASP A 55 6.39 -13.15 -9.28
C ASP A 55 5.94 -11.69 -9.45
N ALA A 56 4.80 -11.34 -8.86
CA ALA A 56 4.28 -9.97 -8.90
C ALA A 56 5.22 -9.00 -8.17
N ALA A 57 5.78 -9.43 -7.03
CA ALA A 57 6.76 -8.64 -6.31
C ALA A 57 8.06 -8.52 -7.10
N ALA A 58 8.59 -9.63 -7.64
CA ALA A 58 9.79 -9.63 -8.49
C ALA A 58 9.66 -8.69 -9.70
N LYS A 59 8.52 -8.73 -10.41
CA LYS A 59 8.25 -7.81 -11.54
C LYS A 59 8.21 -6.36 -11.11
N THR A 60 7.60 -6.06 -9.96
CA THR A 60 7.53 -4.69 -9.45
C THR A 60 8.93 -4.20 -9.04
N ARG A 61 9.71 -5.03 -8.35
CA ARG A 61 11.11 -4.70 -7.98
C ARG A 61 11.95 -4.37 -9.21
N PHE A 62 11.86 -5.21 -10.25
CA PHE A 62 12.53 -4.97 -11.52
C PHE A 62 12.10 -3.65 -12.17
N ALA A 63 10.79 -3.34 -12.20
CA ALA A 63 10.27 -2.12 -12.82
C ALA A 63 10.65 -0.83 -12.07
N PHE A 64 10.93 -0.91 -10.77
CA PHE A 64 11.29 0.22 -9.91
C PHE A 64 12.78 0.26 -9.54
N ASN A 65 13.61 -0.61 -10.12
CA ASN A 65 15.03 -0.79 -9.78
C ASN A 65 15.25 -0.94 -8.26
N ILE A 66 14.42 -1.76 -7.61
CA ILE A 66 14.56 -2.10 -6.19
C ILE A 66 15.46 -3.33 -6.09
N GLU A 67 16.64 -3.16 -5.50
CA GLU A 67 17.63 -4.23 -5.35
C GLU A 67 17.28 -5.21 -4.21
N ASP A 68 16.64 -4.70 -3.16
CA ASP A 68 16.26 -5.48 -1.98
C ASP A 68 15.15 -6.50 -2.30
N ASP A 69 15.17 -7.67 -1.65
CA ASP A 69 14.14 -8.70 -1.80
C ASP A 69 12.85 -8.37 -1.02
N VAL A 70 12.21 -7.26 -1.36
CA VAL A 70 11.01 -6.76 -0.67
C VAL A 70 9.72 -7.26 -1.30
N GLY A 71 8.71 -7.53 -0.46
CA GLY A 71 7.33 -7.63 -0.90
C GLY A 71 6.75 -6.27 -1.30
N ILE A 72 5.54 -6.28 -1.84
CA ILE A 72 4.82 -5.07 -2.26
C ILE A 72 3.36 -5.12 -1.83
N ALA A 73 2.82 -3.99 -1.38
CA ALA A 73 1.40 -3.86 -1.10
C ALA A 73 0.82 -2.54 -1.59
N ILE A 74 -0.50 -2.50 -1.67
CA ILE A 74 -1.27 -1.27 -1.85
C ILE A 74 -2.09 -1.00 -0.59
N ILE A 75 -1.86 0.17 0.00
CA ILE A 75 -2.66 0.70 1.09
C ILE A 75 -3.58 1.83 0.61
N CYS A 76 -4.69 2.02 1.32
CA CYS A 76 -5.67 3.07 1.08
C CYS A 76 -5.85 3.91 2.32
N VAL A 77 -5.66 5.22 2.18
CA VAL A 77 -5.70 6.20 3.28
C VAL A 77 -6.71 7.29 2.98
N LEU A 78 -7.15 8.02 4.02
CA LEU A 78 -7.91 9.23 3.79
C LEU A 78 -7.02 10.29 3.12
N LEU A 79 -7.62 11.11 2.25
CA LEU A 79 -6.90 12.20 1.59
C LEU A 79 -6.39 13.23 2.61
N SER A 80 -7.11 13.44 3.71
CA SER A 80 -6.71 14.31 4.82
C SER A 80 -5.43 13.82 5.51
N GLU A 81 -5.24 12.50 5.60
CA GLU A 81 -4.10 11.86 6.26
C GLU A 81 -2.93 11.61 5.31
N TYR A 82 -3.17 11.65 4.00
CA TYR A 82 -2.21 11.30 2.96
C TYR A 82 -0.85 11.97 3.13
N ARG A 83 -0.81 13.25 3.51
CA ARG A 83 0.44 13.98 3.71
C ARG A 83 1.24 13.43 4.90
N GLY A 84 0.58 13.11 6.01
CA GLY A 84 1.22 12.50 7.19
C GLY A 84 1.79 11.13 6.86
N VAL A 85 0.97 10.27 6.25
CA VAL A 85 1.39 8.92 5.82
C VAL A 85 2.56 8.99 4.84
N ARG A 86 2.52 9.89 3.84
CA ARG A 86 3.63 10.05 2.89
C ARG A 86 4.91 10.54 3.53
N SER A 87 4.81 11.41 4.54
CA SER A 87 5.98 11.91 5.27
C SER A 87 6.60 10.80 6.10
N TYR A 88 5.79 9.97 6.76
CA TYR A 88 6.23 8.77 7.47
C TYR A 88 6.88 7.73 6.54
N LEU A 89 6.28 7.47 5.37
CA LEU A 89 6.84 6.52 4.39
C LEU A 89 8.12 7.04 3.69
N ALA A 90 8.51 8.28 3.92
CA ALA A 90 9.73 8.89 3.39
C ALA A 90 10.77 9.20 4.48
N SER A 91 10.42 9.02 5.77
CA SER A 91 11.35 9.27 6.87
C SER A 91 12.40 8.17 6.94
N LYS A 92 13.63 8.55 7.30
CA LYS A 92 14.72 7.58 7.48
C LYS A 92 14.55 6.70 8.71
N ASP A 93 13.69 7.13 9.65
CA ASP A 93 13.35 6.37 10.86
C ASP A 93 12.42 5.18 10.55
N ASN A 94 11.78 5.20 9.37
CA ASN A 94 10.96 4.10 8.89
C ASN A 94 11.81 3.21 7.95
N LEU A 95 12.43 2.20 8.55
CA LEU A 95 13.23 1.21 7.82
C LEU A 95 12.38 0.09 7.19
N GLU A 96 11.09 0.01 7.52
CA GLU A 96 10.24 -1.13 7.14
C GLU A 96 9.43 -0.89 5.86
N PHE A 97 8.86 0.31 5.68
CA PHE A 97 7.94 0.59 4.59
C PHE A 97 8.34 1.82 3.78
N THR A 98 8.58 1.65 2.48
CA THR A 98 8.87 2.76 1.56
C THR A 98 7.75 2.93 0.55
N SER A 99 7.34 4.18 0.27
CA SER A 99 6.35 4.47 -0.77
C SER A 99 6.97 4.50 -2.17
N ILE A 100 6.47 3.66 -3.08
CA ILE A 100 6.96 3.60 -4.48
C ILE A 100 5.99 4.19 -5.51
N SER A 101 4.69 4.24 -5.20
CA SER A 101 3.69 4.81 -6.11
C SER A 101 2.50 5.37 -5.34
N SER A 102 1.80 6.37 -5.89
CA SER A 102 0.54 6.86 -5.32
C SER A 102 -0.42 7.47 -6.35
N SER A 103 -1.73 7.37 -6.10
CA SER A 103 -2.76 7.96 -6.96
C SER A 103 -4.12 8.08 -6.26
N GLY A 104 -5.02 8.89 -6.84
CA GLY A 104 -6.44 8.89 -6.46
C GLY A 104 -7.22 7.65 -6.94
N LYS A 105 -6.61 6.80 -7.76
CA LYS A 105 -7.25 5.61 -8.35
C LYS A 105 -6.35 4.38 -8.17
N ILE A 106 -6.84 3.34 -7.50
CA ILE A 106 -6.12 2.07 -7.32
C ILE A 106 -5.62 1.48 -8.65
N ARG A 107 -6.43 1.62 -9.71
CA ARG A 107 -6.09 1.15 -11.07
C ARG A 107 -4.75 1.72 -11.55
N LEU A 108 -4.50 3.00 -11.30
CA LEU A 108 -3.26 3.67 -11.73
C LEU A 108 -2.05 3.25 -10.89
N VAL A 109 -2.27 2.93 -9.61
CA VAL A 109 -1.21 2.40 -8.75
C VAL A 109 -0.79 1.02 -9.24
N ARG A 110 -1.75 0.12 -9.48
CA ARG A 110 -1.51 -1.21 -10.06
C ARG A 110 -0.78 -1.16 -11.39
N GLU A 111 -1.26 -0.32 -12.31
CA GLU A 111 -0.68 -0.15 -13.64
C GLU A 111 0.80 0.23 -13.58
N ARG A 112 1.14 1.23 -12.74
CA ARG A 112 2.53 1.64 -12.53
C ARG A 112 3.38 0.54 -11.89
N MET A 113 2.79 -0.24 -10.99
CA MET A 113 3.45 -1.37 -10.31
C MET A 113 3.46 -2.66 -11.15
N GLY A 114 2.93 -2.66 -12.38
CA GLY A 114 2.86 -3.87 -13.20
C GLY A 114 1.96 -4.97 -12.61
N LEU A 115 1.05 -4.61 -11.70
CA LEU A 115 0.17 -5.56 -11.01
C LEU A 115 -1.08 -5.86 -11.85
N SER A 116 -1.40 -7.14 -11.97
CA SER A 116 -2.65 -7.57 -12.61
C SER A 116 -3.86 -7.18 -11.76
N LYS A 117 -5.01 -6.99 -12.40
CA LYS A 117 -6.25 -6.76 -11.66
C LYS A 117 -6.59 -8.04 -10.89
N PRO A 118 -6.81 -7.98 -9.56
CA PRO A 118 -7.18 -9.16 -8.80
C PRO A 118 -8.51 -9.71 -9.32
N ALA A 119 -8.64 -11.04 -9.29
CA ALA A 119 -9.90 -11.72 -9.58
C ALA A 119 -11.01 -11.12 -8.70
N ARG A 120 -12.21 -10.93 -9.28
CA ARG A 120 -13.36 -10.47 -8.49
C ARG A 120 -13.69 -11.58 -7.49
N ARG A 121 -13.54 -11.30 -6.19
CA ARG A 121 -14.18 -12.07 -5.12
C ARG A 121 -15.66 -11.71 -5.05
#